data_AF-A0A1F3GCR2-F1
#
_entry.id   AF-A0A1F3GCR2-F1
#
_cell.length_a   1.000
_cell.length_b   1.000
_cell.length_c   1.000
_cell.angle_alpha   90.00
_cell.angle_beta   90.00
_cell.angle_gamma   90.00
#
_symmetry.space_group_name_H-M   'P 1'
#
loop_
_entity.id
_entity.type
_entity.pdbx_description
1 polymer ?
#
loop_
_entity_poly.entity_id
_entity_poly.type
_entity_poly.pdbx_seq_one_letter_code
_entity_poly.pdbx_strand_id
1 'polypeptide(L)'
;MKNLKLEIYSPNPEREIDTDTVYENIINEDYVKEGETIGLKICTYTGKSLSYSSPFLSNGSYILTLTNSALNVTQTPEKTIIQRLVKQYSTPSKILEISLKNNIYPYSKLINNTLDSEFIVDSMEVDYFFNKSTLKLVEKK
;
A
#
# COMPACT_ATOMS: atom_id res chain seq x y z
N MET A 1 5.65 34.33 -16.43
CA MET A 1 4.69 33.99 -15.36
C MET A 1 5.37 33.06 -14.37
N LYS A 2 5.76 33.56 -13.20
CA LYS A 2 6.23 32.74 -12.07
C LYS A 2 5.08 32.67 -11.06
N ASN A 3 4.77 31.47 -10.60
CA ASN A 3 3.84 31.14 -9.50
C ASN A 3 2.33 31.25 -9.84
N LEU A 4 1.84 30.39 -10.74
CA LEU A 4 0.42 30.07 -10.82
C LEU A 4 0.12 29.01 -9.74
N LYS A 5 -0.65 29.35 -8.70
CA LYS A 5 -1.16 28.42 -7.69
C LYS A 5 -2.67 28.30 -7.88
N LEU A 6 -3.15 27.08 -8.18
CA LEU A 6 -4.58 26.78 -8.24
C LEU A 6 -4.99 26.24 -6.86
N GLU A 7 -5.92 26.92 -6.20
CA GLU A 7 -6.52 26.49 -4.94
C GLU A 7 -8.00 26.21 -5.18
N ILE A 8 -8.53 25.17 -4.54
CA ILE A 8 -9.96 24.83 -4.62
C ILE A 8 -10.71 25.83 -3.72
N TYR A 9 -11.48 26.72 -4.34
CA TYR A 9 -12.31 27.68 -3.61
C TYR A 9 -13.61 27.00 -3.15
N SER A 10 -13.79 26.87 -1.83
CA SER A 10 -15.07 26.48 -1.24
C SER A 10 -15.97 27.71 -1.07
N PRO A 11 -17.26 27.66 -1.41
CA PRO A 11 -18.19 28.79 -1.26
C PRO A 11 -18.37 29.29 0.18
N ASN A 12 -17.93 28.51 1.17
CA ASN A 12 -17.99 28.87 2.58
C ASN A 12 -16.61 28.66 3.25
N PRO A 13 -15.85 29.73 3.52
CA PRO A 13 -14.48 29.66 4.03
C PRO A 13 -14.39 29.25 5.51
N GLU A 14 -15.49 29.30 6.27
CA GLU A 14 -15.54 28.92 7.70
C GLU A 14 -15.85 27.43 7.92
N ARG A 15 -16.15 26.67 6.85
CA ARG A 15 -16.47 25.25 6.99
C ARG A 15 -15.15 24.47 6.99
N GLU A 16 -14.81 23.85 8.12
CA GLU A 16 -13.75 22.83 8.13
C GLU A 16 -14.14 21.75 7.12
N ILE A 17 -13.39 21.69 6.03
CA ILE A 17 -13.56 20.69 5.00
C ILE A 17 -12.78 19.49 5.50
N ASP A 18 -13.48 18.52 6.07
CA ASP A 18 -12.90 17.22 6.35
C ASP A 18 -12.55 16.56 5.00
N THR A 19 -11.26 16.53 4.67
CA THR A 19 -10.73 15.97 3.42
C THR A 19 -10.24 14.54 3.57
N ASP A 20 -9.84 14.15 4.79
CA ASP A 20 -9.01 12.97 4.99
C ASP A 20 -9.84 11.83 5.58
N THR A 21 -9.82 10.66 4.94
CA THR A 21 -10.47 9.46 5.47
C THR A 21 -9.43 8.50 6.01
N VAL A 22 -9.53 8.21 7.32
CA VAL A 22 -8.69 7.22 7.99
C VAL A 22 -9.41 5.87 8.00
N TYR A 23 -8.67 4.81 7.68
CA TYR A 23 -9.10 3.44 7.80
C TYR A 23 -8.16 2.71 8.76
N GLU A 24 -8.72 2.11 9.81
CA GLU A 24 -7.97 1.43 10.86
C GLU A 24 -8.43 -0.01 11.02
N ASN A 25 -7.53 -0.87 11.49
CA ASN A 25 -7.87 -2.21 11.92
C ASN A 25 -8.06 -2.23 13.44
N ILE A 26 -9.08 -2.93 13.92
CA ILE A 26 -9.31 -3.11 15.36
C ILE A 26 -8.41 -4.25 15.85
N ILE A 27 -7.45 -3.93 16.72
CA ILE A 27 -6.48 -4.89 17.27
C ILE A 27 -6.51 -4.90 18.80
N ASN A 28 -5.96 -5.96 19.39
CA ASN A 28 -5.70 -5.98 20.84
C ASN A 28 -4.37 -5.25 21.10
N GLU A 29 -4.45 -4.08 21.74
CA GLU A 29 -3.30 -3.19 21.99
C GLU A 29 -2.24 -3.81 22.90
N ASP A 30 -2.62 -4.74 23.78
CA ASP A 30 -1.72 -5.29 24.82
C ASP A 30 -0.55 -6.13 24.26
N TYR A 31 -0.68 -6.63 23.02
CA TYR A 31 0.25 -7.64 22.47
C TYR A 31 0.82 -7.28 21.10
N VAL A 32 0.53 -6.09 20.57
CA VAL A 32 0.85 -5.73 19.19
C VAL A 32 1.60 -4.39 19.16
N LYS A 33 2.63 -4.31 18.31
CA LYS A 33 3.29 -3.03 18.02
C LYS A 33 2.44 -2.24 17.04
N GLU A 34 2.31 -0.94 17.28
CA GLU A 34 1.67 -0.03 16.34
C GLU A 34 2.40 -0.08 14.98
N GLY A 35 1.62 -0.25 13.91
CA GLY A 35 2.13 -0.26 12.55
C GLY A 35 2.38 1.15 12.03
N GLU A 36 3.13 1.27 10.93
CA GLU A 36 3.33 2.56 10.28
C GLU A 36 2.04 3.03 9.59
N THR A 37 1.78 4.35 9.65
CA THR A 37 0.70 4.98 8.90
C THR A 37 1.00 4.98 7.40
N ILE A 38 0.10 4.42 6.60
CA ILE A 38 0.25 4.37 5.14
C ILE A 38 -0.55 5.50 4.49
N GLY A 39 0.14 6.50 3.95
CA GLY A 39 -0.47 7.57 3.15
C GLY A 39 -0.68 7.17 1.69
N LEU A 40 -1.93 7.19 1.23
CA LEU A 40 -2.28 6.86 -0.16
C LEU A 40 -2.34 8.11 -1.03
N LYS A 41 -1.75 8.02 -2.24
CA LYS A 41 -1.78 9.12 -3.23
C LYS A 41 -3.02 9.09 -4.12
N ILE A 42 -3.64 7.92 -4.26
CA ILE A 42 -4.84 7.66 -5.05
C ILE A 42 -5.83 7.00 -4.09
N CYS A 43 -7.02 7.58 -3.95
CA CYS A 43 -7.99 7.19 -2.93
C CYS A 43 -9.41 7.18 -3.49
N THR A 44 -10.23 6.26 -2.99
CA THR A 44 -11.65 6.18 -3.32
C THR A 44 -12.39 7.45 -2.88
N TYR A 45 -13.33 7.91 -3.70
CA TYR A 45 -14.16 9.06 -3.34
C TYR A 45 -15.12 8.68 -2.20
N THR A 46 -15.08 9.44 -1.10
CA THR A 46 -15.85 9.18 0.12
C THR A 46 -17.03 10.12 0.32
N GLY A 47 -17.38 10.94 -0.68
CA GLY A 47 -18.42 11.96 -0.55
C GLY A 47 -17.97 13.24 0.16
N LYS A 48 -16.70 13.30 0.55
CA LYS A 48 -16.01 14.49 1.07
C LYS A 48 -15.66 15.46 -0.07
N SER A 49 -14.74 16.39 0.16
CA SER A 49 -14.27 17.32 -0.88
C SER A 49 -13.80 16.60 -2.15
N LEU A 50 -14.00 17.24 -3.29
CA LEU A 50 -13.45 16.80 -4.56
C LEU A 50 -11.92 16.70 -4.46
N SER A 51 -11.38 15.53 -4.82
CA SER A 51 -9.95 15.27 -4.88
C SER A 51 -9.56 14.79 -6.27
N TYR A 52 -8.50 15.37 -6.83
CA TYR A 52 -7.92 14.92 -8.10
C TYR A 52 -7.34 13.50 -8.01
N SER A 53 -7.16 12.98 -6.80
CA SER A 53 -6.67 11.63 -6.52
C SER A 53 -7.77 10.56 -6.58
N SER A 54 -9.03 10.94 -6.80
CA SER A 54 -10.14 9.99 -6.90
C SER A 54 -10.42 9.58 -8.34
N PRO A 55 -10.22 8.31 -8.71
CA PRO A 55 -10.44 7.85 -10.08
C PRO A 55 -11.94 7.83 -10.41
N PHE A 56 -12.27 8.33 -11.61
CA PHE A 56 -13.61 8.32 -12.17
C PHE A 56 -13.58 7.79 -13.61
N LEU A 57 -14.69 7.20 -14.03
CA LEU A 57 -14.92 6.71 -15.39
C LEU A 57 -15.31 7.88 -16.31
N SER A 58 -15.16 7.71 -17.62
CA SER A 58 -15.52 8.74 -18.62
C SER A 58 -16.99 9.20 -18.55
N ASN A 59 -17.86 8.40 -17.94
CA ASN A 59 -19.28 8.73 -17.69
C ASN A 59 -19.50 9.59 -16.43
N GLY A 60 -18.44 9.98 -15.72
CA GLY A 60 -18.50 10.81 -14.51
C GLY A 60 -18.70 10.03 -13.21
N SER A 61 -18.83 8.70 -13.26
CA SER A 61 -18.98 7.87 -12.05
C SER A 61 -17.64 7.56 -11.40
N TYR A 62 -17.55 7.73 -10.07
CA TYR A 62 -16.37 7.33 -9.30
C TYR A 62 -16.21 5.81 -9.23
N ILE A 63 -14.96 5.36 -9.23
CA ILE A 63 -14.64 3.95 -8.98
C ILE A 63 -14.62 3.73 -7.46
N LEU A 64 -15.63 3.02 -6.96
CA LEU A 64 -15.80 2.79 -5.52
C LEU A 64 -15.23 1.46 -5.03
N THR A 65 -15.26 0.43 -5.86
CA THR A 65 -14.82 -0.91 -5.49
C THR A 65 -13.95 -1.51 -6.58
N LEU A 66 -13.03 -2.38 -6.18
CA LEU A 66 -12.19 -3.18 -7.07
C LEU A 66 -12.32 -4.66 -6.70
N THR A 67 -12.27 -5.50 -7.73
CA THR A 67 -12.18 -6.95 -7.55
C THR A 67 -10.73 -7.34 -7.39
N ASN A 68 -10.38 -7.94 -6.25
CA ASN A 68 -9.06 -8.51 -6.01
C ASN A 68 -9.13 -10.03 -6.18
N SER A 69 -8.53 -10.56 -7.26
CA SER A 69 -8.53 -11.99 -7.56
C SER A 69 -7.76 -12.84 -6.54
N ALA A 70 -6.72 -12.29 -5.90
CA ALA A 70 -5.92 -13.03 -4.93
C ALA A 70 -6.67 -13.26 -3.60
N LEU A 71 -7.54 -12.31 -3.22
CA LEU A 71 -8.37 -12.41 -2.02
C LEU A 71 -9.79 -12.90 -2.31
N ASN A 72 -10.19 -12.97 -3.59
CA ASN A 72 -11.54 -13.27 -4.07
C ASN A 72 -12.61 -12.39 -3.41
N VAL A 73 -12.34 -11.08 -3.31
CA VAL A 73 -13.24 -10.08 -2.71
C VAL A 73 -13.42 -8.89 -3.64
N THR A 74 -14.60 -8.28 -3.57
CA THR A 74 -14.92 -7.02 -4.25
C THR A 74 -15.26 -5.98 -3.18
N GLN A 75 -14.34 -5.04 -2.94
CA GLN A 75 -14.48 -4.04 -1.88
C GLN A 75 -13.67 -2.79 -2.24
N THR A 76 -13.71 -1.78 -1.36
CA THR A 76 -12.88 -0.57 -1.51
C THR A 76 -11.39 -0.94 -1.51
N PRO A 77 -10.56 -0.35 -2.39
CA PRO A 77 -9.12 -0.54 -2.45
C PRO A 77 -8.42 -0.46 -1.09
N GLU A 78 -8.80 0.50 -0.25
CA GLU A 78 -8.21 0.78 1.07
C GLU A 78 -8.39 -0.41 2.02
N LYS A 79 -9.62 -0.94 2.11
CA LYS A 79 -9.92 -2.15 2.88
C LYS A 79 -9.15 -3.37 2.36
N THR A 80 -8.96 -3.46 1.05
CA THR A 80 -8.17 -4.55 0.43
C THR A 80 -6.71 -4.50 0.85
N ILE A 81 -6.12 -3.30 0.94
CA ILE A 81 -4.75 -3.11 1.44
C ILE A 81 -4.65 -3.54 2.90
N ILE A 82 -5.56 -3.09 3.76
CA ILE A 82 -5.58 -3.47 5.18
C ILE A 82 -5.72 -4.98 5.32
N GLN A 83 -6.68 -5.60 4.64
CA GLN A 83 -6.89 -7.05 4.71
C GLN A 83 -5.65 -7.84 4.25
N ARG A 84 -4.95 -7.36 3.21
CA ARG A 84 -3.70 -7.97 2.75
C ARG A 84 -2.62 -7.91 3.82
N LEU A 85 -2.43 -6.76 4.46
CA LEU A 85 -1.45 -6.57 5.53
C LEU A 85 -1.79 -7.43 6.75
N VAL A 86 -3.06 -7.41 7.19
CA VAL A 86 -3.52 -8.24 8.31
C VAL A 86 -3.26 -9.72 8.01
N LYS A 87 -3.60 -10.22 6.81
CA LYS A 87 -3.33 -11.62 6.46
C LYS A 87 -1.83 -11.96 6.47
N GLN A 88 -0.98 -11.07 5.95
CA GLN A 88 0.47 -11.28 5.88
C GLN A 88 1.12 -11.28 7.28
N TYR A 89 0.69 -10.37 8.17
CA TYR A 89 1.34 -10.13 9.46
C TYR A 89 0.57 -10.69 10.66
N SER A 90 -0.58 -11.36 10.45
CA SER A 90 -1.34 -12.02 11.53
C SER A 90 -0.60 -13.20 12.15
N THR A 91 0.40 -13.75 11.47
CA THR A 91 1.25 -14.82 12.02
C THR A 91 2.72 -14.38 12.00
N PRO A 92 3.52 -14.80 12.99
CA PRO A 92 4.95 -14.54 12.98
C PRO A 92 5.60 -15.03 11.67
N SER A 93 6.31 -14.13 11.02
CA SER A 93 6.96 -14.36 9.73
C SER A 93 8.46 -14.11 9.85
N LYS A 94 9.27 -14.91 9.14
CA LYS A 94 10.72 -14.69 9.05
C LYS A 94 11.01 -13.55 8.06
N ILE A 95 11.93 -12.66 8.43
CA ILE A 95 12.47 -11.61 7.56
C ILE A 95 13.91 -11.97 7.23
N LEU A 96 14.29 -11.86 5.95
CA LEU A 96 15.63 -12.15 5.47
C LEU A 96 16.15 -10.96 4.65
N GLU A 97 17.27 -10.39 5.08
CA GLU A 97 17.96 -9.32 4.36
C GLU A 97 19.22 -9.88 3.73
N ILE A 98 19.30 -9.86 2.40
CA ILE A 98 20.43 -10.40 1.65
C ILE A 98 20.80 -9.49 0.48
N SER A 99 22.10 -9.42 0.20
CA SER A 99 22.59 -8.82 -1.03
C SER A 99 22.97 -9.90 -2.03
N LEU A 100 22.39 -9.84 -3.22
CA LEU A 100 22.64 -10.76 -4.32
C LEU A 100 23.01 -10.00 -5.59
N LYS A 101 23.41 -10.73 -6.64
CA LYS A 101 23.56 -10.15 -7.98
C LYS A 101 22.22 -9.60 -8.46
N ASN A 102 22.24 -8.49 -9.19
CA ASN A 102 21.04 -7.86 -9.72
C ASN A 102 20.41 -8.67 -10.88
N ASN A 103 19.76 -9.78 -10.55
CA ASN A 103 19.03 -10.64 -11.49
C ASN A 103 17.71 -11.14 -10.89
N ILE A 104 17.21 -10.46 -9.85
CA ILE A 104 16.00 -10.81 -9.13
C ILE A 104 14.98 -9.73 -9.43
N TYR A 105 13.75 -10.14 -9.76
CA TYR A 105 12.67 -9.22 -10.03
C TYR A 105 11.84 -9.01 -8.76
N PRO A 106 11.16 -7.86 -8.60
CA PRO A 106 10.28 -7.62 -7.45
C PRO A 106 9.14 -8.65 -7.30
N TYR A 107 8.76 -9.32 -8.39
CA TYR A 107 7.74 -10.38 -8.40
C TYR A 107 8.34 -11.80 -8.30
N SER A 108 9.66 -11.92 -8.11
CA SER A 108 10.32 -13.22 -7.97
C SER A 108 9.96 -13.89 -6.64
N LYS A 109 9.74 -15.20 -6.70
CA LYS A 109 9.65 -16.06 -5.52
C LYS A 109 11.03 -16.65 -5.23
N LEU A 110 11.45 -16.61 -3.98
CA LEU A 110 12.72 -17.18 -3.53
C LEU A 110 12.45 -18.34 -2.57
N ILE A 111 13.21 -19.42 -2.70
CA ILE A 111 13.11 -20.59 -1.82
C ILE A 111 14.44 -20.70 -1.07
N ASN A 112 14.38 -20.74 0.25
CA ASN A 112 15.55 -21.01 1.07
C ASN A 112 15.45 -22.44 1.61
N ASN A 113 16.27 -23.33 1.07
CA ASN A 113 16.31 -24.75 1.47
C ASN A 113 16.73 -24.96 2.92
N THR A 114 17.49 -24.03 3.52
CA THR A 114 17.92 -24.12 4.93
C THR A 114 16.80 -23.77 5.90
N LEU A 115 15.94 -22.82 5.53
CA LEU A 115 14.83 -22.38 6.37
C LEU A 115 13.52 -23.10 6.07
N ASP A 116 13.50 -23.92 5.01
CA ASP A 116 12.33 -24.62 4.45
C ASP A 116 11.12 -23.69 4.35
N SER A 117 11.33 -22.53 3.71
CA SER A 117 10.32 -21.48 3.63
C SER A 117 10.40 -20.77 2.28
N GLU A 118 9.23 -20.42 1.74
CA GLU A 118 9.10 -19.54 0.56
C GLU A 118 9.16 -18.08 1.01
N PHE A 119 9.84 -17.25 0.23
CA PHE A 119 10.00 -15.82 0.47
C PHE A 119 9.54 -15.01 -0.73
N ILE A 120 8.96 -13.84 -0.44
CA ILE A 120 8.61 -12.81 -1.41
C ILE A 120 9.44 -11.56 -1.15
N VAL A 121 9.66 -10.77 -2.21
CA VAL A 121 10.38 -9.49 -2.11
C VAL A 121 9.46 -8.43 -1.50
N ASP A 122 9.87 -7.85 -0.39
CA ASP A 122 9.20 -6.73 0.28
C ASP A 122 9.78 -5.39 -0.20
N SER A 123 11.11 -5.29 -0.22
CA SER A 123 11.82 -4.14 -0.79
C SER A 123 13.10 -4.56 -1.50
N MET A 124 13.51 -3.75 -2.47
CA MET A 124 14.69 -3.97 -3.29
C MET A 124 15.40 -2.64 -3.56
N GLU A 125 16.69 -2.61 -3.26
CA GLU A 125 17.59 -1.52 -3.62
C GLU A 125 18.62 -2.04 -4.63
N VAL A 126 18.81 -1.30 -5.74
CA VAL A 126 19.67 -1.72 -6.85
C VAL A 126 20.81 -0.75 -7.01
N ASP A 127 22.02 -1.27 -6.86
CA ASP A 127 23.25 -0.59 -7.22
C ASP A 127 23.67 -1.03 -8.64
N TYR A 128 23.42 -0.15 -9.61
CA TYR A 128 23.76 -0.40 -11.01
C TYR A 128 25.27 -0.37 -11.28
N PHE A 129 26.05 0.37 -10.49
CA PHE A 129 27.49 0.47 -10.70
C PHE A 129 28.19 -0.85 -10.35
N PHE A 130 27.77 -1.48 -9.25
CA PHE A 130 28.31 -2.77 -8.81
C PHE A 130 27.48 -3.99 -9.23
N ASN A 131 26.39 -3.79 -10.00
CA ASN A 131 25.46 -4.84 -10.43
C ASN A 131 24.92 -5.70 -9.26
N LYS A 132 24.61 -5.04 -8.14
CA LYS A 132 24.26 -5.65 -6.85
C LYS A 132 22.86 -5.19 -6.44
N SER A 133 22.08 -6.09 -5.86
CA SER A 133 20.78 -5.78 -5.32
C SER A 133 20.68 -6.24 -3.87
N THR A 134 20.27 -5.33 -2.99
CA THR A 134 19.95 -5.63 -1.60
C THR A 134 18.45 -5.82 -1.49
N LEU A 135 18.04 -6.98 -0.97
CA LEU A 135 16.66 -7.43 -0.92
C LEU A 135 16.25 -7.60 0.54
N LYS A 136 15.11 -7.04 0.91
CA LYS A 136 14.38 -7.42 2.11
C LYS A 136 13.28 -8.39 1.70
N LEU A 137 13.35 -9.59 2.25
CA LEU A 137 12.46 -10.69 1.93
C LEU A 137 11.60 -11.02 3.13
N VAL A 138 10.31 -11.28 2.88
CA VAL A 138 9.36 -11.69 3.89
C VAL A 138 8.83 -13.07 3.53
N GLU A 139 8.71 -13.93 4.54
CA GLU A 139 8.14 -15.25 4.39
C GLU A 139 6.72 -15.18 3.80
N LYS A 140 6.48 -15.99 2.78
CA LYS A 140 5.16 -16.09 2.16
C LYS A 140 4.25 -16.96 3.03
N LYS A 141 3.08 -16.45 3.36
CA LYS A 141 2.00 -17.19 4.03
C LYS A 141 0.85 -17.50 3.08
#